data_AF-A0A6A4E582-F1
#
_entry.id   AF-A0A6A4E582-F1
#
_cell.length_a   1.000
_cell.length_b   1.000
_cell.length_c   1.000
_cell.angle_alpha   90.00
_cell.angle_beta   90.00
_cell.angle_gamma   90.00
#
_symmetry.space_group_name_H-M   'P 1'
#
loop_
_entity.id
_entity.type
_entity.pdbx_description
1 polymer ?
#
loop_
_entity_poly.entity_id
_entity_poly.type
_entity_poly.pdbx_seq_one_letter_code
_entity_poly.pdbx_strand_id
1 'polypeptide(L)'
;MLSSEIFAVCALSTLAIGVQADDNYSDSYDEGSSSYYDDEGSSYYDDESDYADGDYSALPAYTYTFDPEYSAGVSGSINVQYAGPFSTFVWITASLDFNDVDQSEIMAFDGNCTEDVTEYKWHIHVKWPHDGDSESFEQCALPITGNHYDPLKACGPNSEFVGTDDCLLKTPLYACNPDDYAKNPLVCEKGDLAGKVGDFQLDDNKQVTGEWFDLNYPLPEENTPEWNIILHAVCGKATPRIACAVGKQTNSDWSSSSVSDSASYYRH
;
A
#
# COMPACT_ATOMS: atom_id res chain seq x y z
N MET A 1 -45.20 -28.09 16.43
CA MET A 1 -44.30 -28.12 17.60
C MET A 1 -43.23 -27.07 17.29
N LEU A 2 -43.41 -25.77 17.59
CA LEU A 2 -43.08 -25.12 18.88
C LEU A 2 -41.91 -25.83 19.56
N SER A 3 -40.77 -25.25 19.91
CA SER A 3 -40.16 -23.92 19.88
C SER A 3 -38.82 -24.17 20.57
N SER A 4 -37.75 -23.45 20.24
CA SER A 4 -36.75 -23.01 21.25
C SER A 4 -35.65 -22.25 20.53
N GLU A 5 -35.86 -20.94 20.45
CA GLU A 5 -34.76 -20.00 20.40
C GLU A 5 -34.07 -19.97 21.78
N ILE A 6 -32.75 -20.00 21.78
CA ILE A 6 -31.95 -19.67 22.97
C ILE A 6 -31.15 -18.42 22.63
N PHE A 7 -31.68 -17.29 23.09
CA PHE A 7 -30.94 -16.05 23.26
C PHE A 7 -29.95 -16.24 24.43
N ALA A 8 -28.66 -16.09 24.15
CA ALA A 8 -27.65 -15.85 25.18
C ALA A 8 -27.11 -14.42 25.00
N VAL A 9 -27.66 -13.50 25.78
CA VAL A 9 -27.15 -12.15 25.99
C VAL A 9 -26.10 -12.23 27.11
N CYS A 10 -24.84 -11.94 26.79
CA CYS A 10 -23.85 -11.60 27.80
C CYS A 10 -23.38 -10.17 27.56
N ALA A 11 -23.79 -9.27 28.45
CA ALA A 11 -23.35 -7.88 28.49
C ALA A 11 -22.04 -7.74 29.29
N LEU A 12 -21.11 -7.00 28.67
CA LEU A 12 -20.21 -5.99 29.21
C LEU A 12 -19.62 -6.16 30.62
N SER A 13 -18.29 -6.22 30.66
CA SER A 13 -17.48 -5.59 31.70
C SER A 13 -16.20 -5.01 31.08
N THR A 14 -16.26 -3.72 30.75
CA THR A 14 -15.10 -2.87 30.47
C THR A 14 -14.34 -2.59 31.76
N LEU A 15 -13.09 -3.04 31.86
CA LEU A 15 -12.12 -2.50 32.82
C LEU A 15 -11.31 -1.40 32.12
N ALA A 16 -11.60 -0.15 32.46
CA ALA A 16 -10.70 0.97 32.22
C ALA A 16 -9.68 1.00 33.37
N ILE A 17 -8.40 0.82 33.06
CA ILE A 17 -7.31 1.19 33.96
C ILE A 17 -6.80 2.54 33.46
N GLY A 18 -7.21 3.61 34.15
CA GLY A 18 -6.58 4.92 34.02
C GLY A 18 -5.25 4.90 34.77
N VAL A 19 -4.18 5.26 34.08
CA VAL A 19 -2.93 5.68 34.70
C VAL A 19 -2.86 7.20 34.56
N GLN A 20 -2.98 7.87 35.70
CA GLN A 20 -2.80 9.30 35.83
C GLN A 20 -1.31 9.63 35.67
N ALA A 21 -1.06 10.73 34.96
CA ALA A 21 0.20 11.45 34.97
C ALA A 21 0.42 12.05 36.37
N ASP A 22 1.59 11.79 36.96
CA ASP A 22 2.09 12.54 38.10
C ASP A 22 3.07 13.59 37.59
N ASP A 23 2.57 14.83 37.50
CA ASP A 23 3.36 16.05 37.42
C ASP A 23 3.92 16.35 38.81
N ASN A 24 5.25 16.33 38.98
CA ASN A 24 5.91 16.92 40.15
C ASN A 24 7.41 17.13 39.90
N TYR A 25 7.79 18.33 39.43
CA TYR A 25 8.95 19.03 39.98
C TYR A 25 8.93 20.51 39.58
N SER A 26 8.56 21.37 40.54
CA SER A 26 8.64 22.83 40.42
C SER A 26 9.93 23.39 41.04
N ASP A 27 10.49 24.37 40.34
CA ASP A 27 11.13 25.60 40.83
C ASP A 27 12.30 25.56 41.82
N SER A 28 13.44 26.10 41.38
CA SER A 28 14.10 27.19 42.12
C SER A 28 14.98 28.03 41.20
N TYR A 29 14.60 29.30 41.00
CA TYR A 29 15.49 30.37 40.58
C TYR A 29 16.35 30.82 41.77
N ASP A 30 17.65 31.01 41.56
CA ASP A 30 18.52 31.75 42.48
C ASP A 30 19.39 32.74 41.69
N GLU A 31 19.34 34.00 42.11
CA GLU A 31 20.09 35.13 41.56
C GLU A 31 21.41 35.30 42.34
N GLY A 32 22.47 35.79 41.69
CA GLY A 32 23.42 36.67 42.38
C GLY A 32 24.93 36.44 42.17
N SER A 33 25.43 36.96 41.05
CA SER A 33 26.59 37.89 40.93
C SER A 33 27.87 37.74 41.77
N SER A 34 29.02 37.66 41.08
CA SER A 34 30.18 38.59 41.15
C SER A 34 31.55 37.89 41.09
N SER A 35 32.35 38.17 40.05
CA SER A 35 33.60 38.95 40.19
C SER A 35 34.44 38.94 38.91
N TYR A 36 34.88 40.13 38.50
CA TYR A 36 35.79 40.43 37.39
C TYR A 36 37.20 39.86 37.59
N TYR A 37 37.79 39.29 36.52
CA TYR A 37 39.19 39.49 36.13
C TYR A 37 39.30 39.43 34.60
N ASP A 38 39.85 40.49 34.02
CA ASP A 38 40.27 40.58 32.62
C ASP A 38 41.50 39.68 32.38
N ASP A 39 41.49 38.88 31.31
CA ASP A 39 42.72 38.46 30.64
C ASP A 39 42.49 38.33 29.13
N GLU A 40 43.43 38.87 28.38
CA GLU A 40 43.35 39.12 26.95
C GLU A 40 43.78 37.90 26.13
N GLY A 41 42.99 37.60 25.10
CA GLY A 41 43.50 37.02 23.86
C GLY A 41 43.54 35.48 23.78
N SER A 42 42.53 34.91 23.12
CA SER A 42 42.81 33.90 22.10
C SER A 42 41.68 33.74 21.11
N SER A 43 42.07 33.50 19.87
CA SER A 43 41.34 33.59 18.62
C SER A 43 40.26 32.52 18.46
N TYR A 44 39.13 32.95 17.89
CA TYR A 44 38.18 32.21 17.06
C TYR A 44 38.61 30.80 16.63
N TYR A 45 37.94 29.80 17.19
CA TYR A 45 37.36 28.68 16.46
C TYR A 45 36.07 28.32 17.21
N ASP A 46 34.94 28.83 16.71
CA ASP A 46 33.64 28.27 17.07
C ASP A 46 33.63 26.84 16.51
N ASP A 47 33.65 25.88 17.43
CA ASP A 47 33.46 24.47 17.16
C ASP A 47 32.00 24.31 16.72
N GLU A 48 31.84 24.32 15.39
CA GLU A 48 30.63 24.06 14.65
C GLU A 48 30.13 22.67 15.05
N SER A 49 29.32 22.63 16.11
CA SER A 49 28.55 21.45 16.43
C SER A 49 27.49 21.31 15.33
N ASP A 50 27.88 20.60 14.27
CA ASP A 50 27.01 19.93 13.30
C ASP A 50 26.07 18.99 14.06
N TYR A 51 25.10 19.55 14.77
CA TYR A 51 23.84 18.86 14.95
C TYR A 51 23.18 18.88 13.59
N ALA A 52 23.51 17.84 12.84
CA ALA A 52 22.92 17.44 11.58
C ALA A 52 21.50 17.99 11.48
N ASP A 53 21.33 18.91 10.54
CA ASP A 53 20.09 19.14 9.84
C ASP A 53 19.63 17.75 9.37
N GLY A 54 18.81 17.11 10.21
CA GLY A 54 18.26 15.80 9.93
C GLY A 54 17.35 16.01 8.75
N ASP A 55 17.90 15.76 7.57
CA ASP A 55 17.16 15.49 6.34
C ASP A 55 16.00 14.58 6.76
N TYR A 56 14.80 15.15 6.84
CA TYR A 56 13.57 14.37 6.92
C TYR A 56 13.48 13.70 5.56
N SER A 57 14.26 12.62 5.39
CA SER A 57 14.30 11.84 4.16
C SER A 57 12.86 11.50 3.84
N ALA A 58 12.41 11.92 2.66
CA ALA A 58 11.08 11.62 2.16
C ALA A 58 10.74 10.15 2.44
N LEU A 59 9.57 9.90 3.03
CA LEU A 59 9.14 8.55 3.37
C LEU A 59 9.17 7.68 2.10
N PRO A 60 9.56 6.39 2.17
CA PRO A 60 9.61 5.55 0.98
C PRO A 60 8.28 5.56 0.24
N ALA A 61 8.32 5.75 -1.07
CA ALA A 61 7.15 5.75 -1.91
C ALA A 61 7.45 5.10 -3.25
N TYR A 62 6.43 4.48 -3.84
CA TYR A 62 6.53 3.82 -5.14
C TYR A 62 5.33 4.17 -6.01
N THR A 63 5.58 4.35 -7.30
CA THR A 63 4.53 4.55 -8.30
C THR A 63 4.61 3.44 -9.34
N TYR A 64 3.45 2.89 -9.66
CA TYR A 64 3.22 1.90 -10.71
C TYR A 64 2.42 2.60 -11.81
N THR A 65 3.06 2.90 -12.93
CA THR A 65 2.45 3.66 -14.03
C THR A 65 2.00 2.71 -15.13
N PHE A 66 0.76 2.85 -15.57
CA PHE A 66 0.19 2.11 -16.70
C PHE A 66 0.10 3.06 -17.89
N ASP A 67 0.92 2.82 -18.91
CA ASP A 67 0.87 3.54 -20.18
C ASP A 67 -0.05 2.79 -21.16
N PRO A 68 -1.18 3.37 -21.58
CA PRO A 68 -2.21 2.68 -22.35
C PRO A 68 -1.69 2.07 -23.67
N GLU A 69 -0.58 2.57 -24.22
CA GLU A 69 0.08 1.97 -25.39
C GLU A 69 0.59 0.55 -25.10
N TYR A 70 1.02 0.29 -23.86
CA TYR A 70 1.67 -0.97 -23.46
C TYR A 70 0.83 -1.80 -22.48
N SER A 71 -0.13 -1.19 -21.77
CA SER A 71 -0.93 -1.80 -20.69
C SER A 71 -2.37 -2.15 -21.11
N ALA A 72 -2.56 -2.63 -22.34
CA ALA A 72 -3.87 -3.05 -22.85
C ALA A 72 -4.95 -1.96 -22.76
N GLY A 73 -4.58 -0.69 -22.95
CA GLY A 73 -5.48 0.46 -22.87
C GLY A 73 -5.75 0.98 -21.45
N VAL A 74 -5.18 0.37 -20.39
CA VAL A 74 -5.29 0.92 -19.03
C VAL A 74 -4.35 2.11 -18.90
N SER A 75 -4.87 3.29 -18.57
CA SER A 75 -4.00 4.46 -18.31
C SER A 75 -4.05 4.88 -16.84
N GLY A 76 -2.95 5.43 -16.33
CA GLY A 76 -2.91 6.05 -15.00
C GLY A 76 -1.88 5.43 -14.08
N SER A 77 -2.12 5.49 -12.77
CA SER A 77 -1.14 5.01 -11.79
C SER A 77 -1.75 4.50 -10.48
N ILE A 78 -0.97 3.65 -9.82
CA ILE A 78 -1.14 3.27 -8.41
C ILE A 78 0.08 3.80 -7.66
N ASN A 79 -0.15 4.53 -6.56
CA ASN A 79 0.89 5.09 -5.71
C ASN A 79 0.83 4.43 -4.34
N VAL A 80 1.99 4.09 -3.80
CA VAL A 80 2.15 3.46 -2.49
C VAL A 80 3.05 4.34 -1.65
N GLN A 81 2.52 4.85 -0.55
CA GLN A 81 3.24 5.66 0.42
C GLN A 81 3.42 4.89 1.73
N TYR A 82 4.66 4.67 2.13
CA TYR A 82 4.96 4.06 3.43
C TYR A 82 4.81 5.08 4.55
N ALA A 83 4.33 4.64 5.73
CA ALA A 83 4.33 5.47 6.94
C ALA A 83 5.71 5.60 7.61
N GLY A 84 6.72 4.86 7.14
CA GLY A 84 8.07 4.86 7.71
C GLY A 84 9.01 3.94 6.95
N PRO A 85 10.34 4.11 7.11
CA PRO A 85 11.36 3.30 6.43
C PRO A 85 11.34 1.80 6.78
N PHE A 86 10.67 1.41 7.86
CA PHE A 86 10.54 0.02 8.33
C PHE A 86 9.07 -0.40 8.54
N SER A 87 8.14 0.33 7.93
CA SER A 87 6.70 0.11 8.12
C SER A 87 6.18 -0.91 7.10
N THR A 88 5.33 -1.84 7.54
CA THR A 88 4.45 -2.62 6.65
C THR A 88 3.13 -1.90 6.37
N PHE A 89 2.86 -0.82 7.10
CA PHE A 89 1.71 0.03 6.85
C PHE A 89 1.98 1.00 5.71
N VAL A 90 1.09 0.98 4.72
CA VAL A 90 1.10 1.90 3.58
C VAL A 90 -0.27 2.52 3.34
N TRP A 91 -0.25 3.70 2.75
CA TRP A 91 -1.39 4.32 2.09
C TRP A 91 -1.23 4.13 0.59
N ILE A 92 -2.22 3.47 -0.03
CA ILE A 92 -2.29 3.25 -1.46
C ILE A 92 -3.32 4.20 -2.06
N THR A 93 -2.97 4.88 -3.14
CA THR A 93 -3.93 5.64 -3.96
C THR A 93 -3.89 5.12 -5.39
N ALA A 94 -5.05 5.11 -6.06
CA ALA A 94 -5.12 4.76 -7.47
C ALA A 94 -5.95 5.80 -8.23
N SER A 95 -5.52 6.07 -9.46
CA SER A 95 -6.28 6.80 -10.48
C SER A 95 -6.00 6.10 -11.79
N LEU A 96 -6.95 5.25 -12.21
CA LEU A 96 -6.85 4.39 -13.38
C LEU A 96 -8.06 4.61 -14.29
N ASP A 97 -7.83 4.61 -15.59
CA ASP A 97 -8.85 4.74 -16.63
C ASP A 97 -8.79 3.53 -17.56
N PHE A 98 -9.93 2.87 -17.74
CA PHE A 98 -10.10 1.66 -18.53
C PHE A 98 -10.95 1.90 -19.80
N ASN A 99 -11.16 3.16 -20.21
CA ASN A 99 -11.98 3.47 -21.38
C ASN A 99 -11.43 2.90 -22.69
N ASP A 100 -10.11 2.83 -22.81
CA ASP A 100 -9.42 2.31 -24.00
C ASP A 100 -9.17 0.79 -23.94
N VAL A 101 -9.63 0.11 -22.89
CA VAL A 101 -9.54 -1.35 -22.78
C VAL A 101 -10.52 -2.02 -23.72
N ASP A 102 -10.01 -2.84 -24.65
CA ASP A 102 -10.83 -3.57 -25.62
C ASP A 102 -11.24 -4.95 -25.08
N GLN A 103 -12.53 -5.09 -24.73
CA GLN A 103 -13.12 -6.35 -24.30
C GLN A 103 -12.89 -7.49 -25.30
N SER A 104 -12.88 -7.18 -26.61
CA SER A 104 -12.67 -8.20 -27.64
C SER A 104 -11.24 -8.74 -27.64
N GLU A 105 -10.25 -7.93 -27.27
CA GLU A 105 -8.87 -8.38 -27.08
C GLU A 105 -8.74 -9.25 -25.83
N ILE A 106 -9.41 -8.89 -24.72
CA ILE A 106 -9.45 -9.72 -23.51
C ILE A 106 -10.05 -11.10 -23.83
N MET A 107 -11.19 -11.15 -24.54
CA MET A 107 -11.82 -12.40 -24.97
C MET A 107 -10.92 -13.21 -25.92
N ALA A 108 -10.17 -12.55 -26.80
CA ALA A 108 -9.26 -13.22 -27.71
C ALA A 108 -8.06 -13.82 -26.97
N PHE A 109 -7.58 -13.15 -25.92
CA PHE A 109 -6.50 -13.62 -25.06
C PHE A 109 -6.93 -14.78 -24.16
N ASP A 110 -8.08 -14.66 -23.50
CA ASP A 110 -8.68 -15.73 -22.70
C ASP A 110 -10.14 -15.96 -23.12
N GLY A 111 -10.36 -17.02 -23.90
CA GLY A 111 -11.68 -17.39 -24.40
C GLY A 111 -12.69 -17.81 -23.31
N ASN A 112 -12.26 -17.96 -22.05
CA ASN A 112 -13.19 -18.15 -20.92
C ASN A 112 -13.73 -16.82 -20.37
N CYS A 113 -13.14 -15.69 -20.77
CA CYS A 113 -13.51 -14.36 -20.32
C CYS A 113 -14.67 -13.78 -21.14
N THR A 114 -15.84 -14.41 -21.07
CA THR A 114 -16.97 -14.09 -21.98
C THR A 114 -17.91 -13.00 -21.46
N GLU A 115 -17.76 -12.61 -20.19
CA GLU A 115 -18.59 -11.61 -19.53
C GLU A 115 -17.91 -10.24 -19.59
N ASP A 116 -18.71 -9.17 -19.59
CA ASP A 116 -18.21 -7.80 -19.54
C ASP A 116 -17.39 -7.59 -18.26
N VAL A 117 -16.21 -6.99 -18.41
CA VAL A 117 -15.32 -6.73 -17.28
C VAL A 117 -15.73 -5.43 -16.58
N THR A 118 -16.22 -5.55 -15.35
CA THR A 118 -16.61 -4.41 -14.50
C THR A 118 -15.74 -4.27 -13.27
N GLU A 119 -14.85 -5.22 -13.03
CA GLU A 119 -13.97 -5.23 -11.86
C GLU A 119 -12.61 -5.85 -12.21
N TYR A 120 -11.59 -5.46 -11.46
CA TYR A 120 -10.22 -5.90 -11.63
C TYR A 120 -9.60 -6.34 -10.31
N LYS A 121 -8.99 -7.53 -10.30
CA LYS A 121 -8.11 -7.92 -9.19
C LYS A 121 -6.72 -7.35 -9.42
N TRP A 122 -5.99 -7.16 -8.34
CA TRP A 122 -4.68 -6.54 -8.38
C TRP A 122 -3.78 -7.16 -7.32
N HIS A 123 -2.57 -7.52 -7.73
CA HIS A 123 -1.63 -8.26 -6.89
C HIS A 123 -0.18 -7.86 -7.20
N ILE A 124 0.70 -8.01 -6.21
CA ILE A 124 2.15 -7.85 -6.38
C ILE A 124 2.74 -9.18 -6.85
N HIS A 125 3.46 -9.14 -7.97
CA HIS A 125 4.18 -10.26 -8.55
C HIS A 125 5.69 -10.05 -8.49
N VAL A 126 6.44 -11.15 -8.53
CA VAL A 126 7.85 -11.18 -8.11
C VAL A 126 8.88 -11.09 -9.23
N LYS A 127 8.48 -10.98 -10.51
CA LYS A 127 9.42 -10.88 -11.64
C LYS A 127 9.04 -9.78 -12.63
N TRP A 128 10.04 -9.03 -13.07
CA TRP A 128 9.91 -8.05 -14.14
C TRP A 128 11.12 -8.14 -15.07
N PRO A 129 11.00 -8.80 -16.23
CA PRO A 129 12.11 -8.98 -17.16
C PRO A 129 12.18 -7.89 -18.24
N HIS A 130 11.46 -6.79 -18.07
CA HIS A 130 11.29 -5.76 -19.10
C HIS A 130 12.04 -4.48 -18.75
N ASP A 131 12.51 -3.78 -19.79
CA ASP A 131 13.16 -2.47 -19.62
C ASP A 131 12.13 -1.34 -19.46
N GLY A 132 10.91 -1.55 -19.97
CA GLY A 132 9.78 -0.62 -19.87
C GLY A 132 9.12 -0.62 -18.50
N ASP A 133 8.13 0.25 -18.34
CA ASP A 133 7.45 0.48 -17.07
C ASP A 133 6.09 -0.21 -16.96
N SER A 134 5.45 -0.52 -18.09
CA SER A 134 4.21 -1.31 -18.16
C SER A 134 4.15 -2.21 -19.38
N GLU A 135 3.36 -3.27 -19.28
CA GLU A 135 3.18 -4.31 -20.29
C GLU A 135 1.76 -4.89 -20.24
N SER A 136 1.43 -5.77 -21.20
CA SER A 136 0.10 -6.35 -21.34
C SER A 136 0.08 -7.86 -21.67
N PHE A 137 -1.04 -8.49 -21.35
CA PHE A 137 -1.39 -9.86 -21.75
C PHE A 137 -0.27 -10.90 -21.54
N GLU A 138 0.28 -11.46 -22.63
CA GLU A 138 1.34 -12.47 -22.58
C GLU A 138 2.58 -11.99 -21.80
N GLN A 139 2.90 -10.70 -21.87
CA GLN A 139 4.03 -10.12 -21.14
C GLN A 139 3.76 -9.99 -19.64
N CYS A 140 2.49 -10.05 -19.23
CA CYS A 140 2.06 -10.12 -17.83
C CYS A 140 1.81 -11.56 -17.35
N ALA A 141 1.92 -12.56 -18.23
CA ALA A 141 1.55 -13.94 -17.92
C ALA A 141 2.45 -14.58 -16.85
N LEU A 142 1.92 -15.62 -16.19
CA LEU A 142 2.60 -16.37 -15.13
C LEU A 142 4.06 -16.78 -15.44
N PRO A 143 4.40 -17.29 -16.63
CA PRO A 143 5.78 -17.65 -16.93
C PRO A 143 6.76 -16.48 -16.91
N ILE A 144 6.27 -15.26 -17.17
CA ILE A 144 7.06 -14.03 -17.31
C ILE A 144 7.18 -13.31 -15.96
N THR A 145 6.03 -13.04 -15.32
CA THR A 145 5.95 -12.20 -14.11
C THR A 145 5.97 -13.00 -12.81
N GLY A 146 5.84 -14.32 -12.89
CA GLY A 146 5.79 -15.19 -11.72
C GLY A 146 4.48 -15.11 -10.96
N ASN A 147 4.54 -15.61 -9.73
CA ASN A 147 3.42 -15.73 -8.80
C ASN A 147 3.36 -14.53 -7.84
N HIS A 148 2.35 -14.51 -6.98
CA HIS A 148 2.19 -13.49 -5.95
C HIS A 148 3.34 -13.53 -4.95
N TYR A 149 3.76 -12.35 -4.50
CA TYR A 149 4.73 -12.23 -3.43
C TYR A 149 4.14 -12.70 -2.09
N ASP A 150 4.75 -13.71 -1.47
CA ASP A 150 4.23 -14.36 -0.25
C ASP A 150 5.34 -14.83 0.70
N PRO A 151 6.22 -13.93 1.18
CA PRO A 151 7.37 -14.31 2.00
C PRO A 151 6.97 -14.95 3.33
N LEU A 152 5.74 -14.70 3.79
CA LEU A 152 5.19 -15.23 5.04
C LEU A 152 4.44 -16.55 4.88
N LYS A 153 4.31 -17.06 3.65
CA LYS A 153 3.67 -18.35 3.35
C LYS A 153 2.24 -18.40 3.92
N ALA A 154 1.46 -17.37 3.61
CA ALA A 154 0.01 -17.43 3.73
C ALA A 154 -0.58 -18.47 2.76
N CYS A 155 0.16 -18.75 1.68
CA CYS A 155 0.00 -19.91 0.80
C CYS A 155 -1.31 -19.92 0.01
N GLY A 156 -1.74 -18.79 -0.52
CA GLY A 156 -2.84 -18.78 -1.47
C GLY A 156 -2.54 -19.54 -2.76
N PRO A 157 -3.56 -19.74 -3.61
CA PRO A 157 -3.44 -20.53 -4.84
C PRO A 157 -2.38 -20.01 -5.82
N ASN A 158 -2.03 -18.73 -5.71
CA ASN A 158 -1.07 -18.06 -6.57
C ASN A 158 0.22 -17.66 -5.82
N SER A 159 0.44 -18.17 -4.61
CA SER A 159 1.68 -17.95 -3.84
C SER A 159 2.90 -18.36 -4.66
N GLU A 160 4.01 -17.62 -4.55
CA GLU A 160 5.31 -18.05 -5.09
C GLU A 160 5.81 -19.38 -4.49
N PHE A 161 5.24 -19.79 -3.35
CA PHE A 161 5.53 -21.05 -2.67
C PHE A 161 4.44 -22.12 -2.87
N VAL A 162 3.47 -21.90 -3.75
CA VAL A 162 2.40 -22.88 -4.03
C VAL A 162 2.99 -24.25 -4.42
N GLY A 163 2.43 -25.32 -3.85
CA GLY A 163 2.89 -26.69 -4.11
C GLY A 163 4.12 -27.14 -3.31
N THR A 164 4.77 -26.26 -2.55
CA THR A 164 5.78 -26.66 -1.56
C THR A 164 5.14 -27.31 -0.33
N ASP A 165 5.90 -28.13 0.41
CA ASP A 165 5.40 -28.82 1.62
C ASP A 165 4.75 -27.86 2.63
N ASP A 166 5.29 -26.65 2.77
CA ASP A 166 4.76 -25.62 3.67
C ASP A 166 3.38 -25.08 3.24
N CYS A 167 3.08 -25.12 1.94
CA CYS A 167 1.86 -24.58 1.36
C CYS A 167 0.83 -25.63 0.94
N LEU A 168 1.23 -26.88 0.69
CA LEU A 168 0.32 -27.93 0.20
C LEU A 168 -0.96 -28.09 1.04
N LEU A 169 -0.86 -27.99 2.36
CA LEU A 169 -2.02 -28.12 3.26
C LEU A 169 -2.77 -26.80 3.50
N LYS A 170 -2.11 -25.65 3.27
CA LYS A 170 -2.69 -24.32 3.50
C LYS A 170 -3.46 -23.80 2.30
N THR A 171 -2.97 -24.05 1.08
CA THR A 171 -3.57 -23.55 -0.15
C THR A 171 -5.05 -23.85 -0.32
N PRO A 172 -5.55 -25.06 -0.03
CA PRO A 172 -6.99 -25.33 -0.13
C PRO A 172 -7.85 -24.60 0.91
N LEU A 173 -7.23 -24.07 1.97
CA LEU A 173 -7.89 -23.37 3.07
C LEU A 173 -7.78 -21.85 2.96
N TYR A 174 -7.01 -21.36 1.99
CA TYR A 174 -6.80 -19.94 1.80
C TYR A 174 -8.10 -19.26 1.40
N ALA A 175 -8.50 -18.27 2.19
CA ALA A 175 -9.74 -17.53 2.02
C ALA A 175 -9.53 -16.06 2.35
N CYS A 176 -8.44 -15.46 1.86
CA CYS A 176 -8.19 -14.04 2.08
C CYS A 176 -9.35 -13.20 1.55
N ASN A 177 -9.84 -12.32 2.41
CA ASN A 177 -10.89 -11.35 2.14
C ASN A 177 -10.72 -10.19 3.15
N PRO A 178 -11.31 -9.01 2.89
CA PRO A 178 -11.12 -7.85 3.75
C PRO A 178 -11.55 -8.06 5.21
N ASP A 179 -12.61 -8.85 5.46
CA ASP A 179 -13.10 -9.09 6.82
C ASP A 179 -12.13 -9.94 7.65
N ASP A 180 -11.55 -10.97 7.05
CA ASP A 180 -10.56 -11.81 7.73
C ASP A 180 -9.20 -11.11 7.84
N TYR A 181 -8.83 -10.33 6.83
CA TYR A 181 -7.64 -9.49 6.85
C TYR A 181 -7.68 -8.47 8.00
N ALA A 182 -8.82 -7.80 8.20
CA ALA A 182 -9.01 -6.84 9.29
C ALA A 182 -8.86 -7.47 10.69
N LYS A 183 -9.17 -8.76 10.84
CA LYS A 183 -9.01 -9.51 12.11
C LYS A 183 -7.57 -10.00 12.30
N ASN A 184 -6.92 -10.43 11.22
CA ASN A 184 -5.57 -10.96 11.26
C ASN A 184 -4.86 -10.71 9.91
N PRO A 185 -4.01 -9.68 9.81
CA PRO A 185 -3.32 -9.34 8.56
C PRO A 185 -2.42 -10.44 7.97
N LEU A 186 -2.05 -11.45 8.76
CA LEU A 186 -1.17 -12.54 8.35
C LEU A 186 -1.91 -13.70 7.65
N VAL A 187 -3.24 -13.65 7.54
CA VAL A 187 -4.02 -14.69 6.81
C VAL A 187 -3.94 -14.53 5.29
N CYS A 188 -3.50 -13.36 4.83
CA CYS A 188 -3.38 -13.01 3.43
C CYS A 188 -1.91 -13.01 3.00
N GLU A 189 -1.67 -13.35 1.74
CA GLU A 189 -0.36 -13.13 1.12
C GLU A 189 -0.05 -11.63 1.13
N LYS A 190 1.21 -11.25 1.34
CA LYS A 190 1.59 -9.83 1.27
C LYS A 190 1.30 -9.22 -0.11
N GLY A 191 1.39 -10.01 -1.18
CA GLY A 191 1.08 -9.58 -2.54
C GLY A 191 -0.39 -9.61 -2.93
N ASP A 192 -1.29 -10.19 -2.13
CA ASP A 192 -2.73 -10.31 -2.46
C ASP A 192 -3.51 -9.04 -2.08
N LEU A 193 -3.29 -7.94 -2.83
CA LEU A 193 -3.89 -6.63 -2.53
C LEU A 193 -5.43 -6.69 -2.67
N ALA A 194 -5.92 -7.26 -3.77
CA ALA A 194 -7.34 -7.51 -3.98
C ALA A 194 -8.01 -8.29 -2.83
N GLY A 195 -7.41 -9.39 -2.37
CA GLY A 195 -7.92 -10.15 -1.23
C GLY A 195 -7.92 -9.35 0.08
N LYS A 196 -6.92 -8.49 0.29
CA LYS A 196 -6.78 -7.70 1.53
C LYS A 196 -7.72 -6.50 1.58
N VAL A 197 -7.78 -5.72 0.51
CA VAL A 197 -8.43 -4.40 0.50
C VAL A 197 -9.54 -4.26 -0.55
N GLY A 198 -9.86 -5.34 -1.26
CA GLY A 198 -10.94 -5.42 -2.23
C GLY A 198 -10.46 -5.28 -3.69
N ASP A 199 -11.27 -5.81 -4.60
CA ASP A 199 -11.08 -5.64 -6.04
C ASP A 199 -11.34 -4.18 -6.44
N PHE A 200 -10.70 -3.73 -7.52
CA PHE A 200 -11.03 -2.46 -8.14
C PHE A 200 -12.37 -2.57 -8.87
N GLN A 201 -13.33 -1.74 -8.47
CA GLN A 201 -14.64 -1.66 -9.09
C GLN A 201 -14.67 -0.47 -10.05
N LEU A 202 -15.03 -0.71 -11.31
CA LEU A 202 -15.19 0.38 -12.28
C LEU A 202 -16.40 1.23 -11.94
N ASP A 203 -16.25 2.54 -12.03
CA ASP A 203 -17.40 3.47 -12.01
C ASP A 203 -18.12 3.51 -13.37
N ASP A 204 -19.18 4.32 -13.46
CA ASP A 204 -19.96 4.50 -14.70
C ASP A 204 -19.11 5.04 -15.89
N ASN A 205 -17.95 5.64 -15.60
CA ASN A 205 -17.00 6.14 -16.60
C ASN A 205 -15.87 5.15 -16.88
N LYS A 206 -15.94 3.91 -16.39
CA LYS A 206 -14.87 2.90 -16.49
C LYS A 206 -13.56 3.35 -15.84
N GLN A 207 -13.65 4.08 -14.74
CA GLN A 207 -12.50 4.57 -13.99
C GLN A 207 -12.48 3.98 -12.58
N VAL A 208 -11.28 3.98 -12.00
CA VAL A 208 -11.03 3.63 -10.60
C VAL A 208 -10.26 4.80 -9.99
N THR A 209 -10.88 5.48 -9.04
CA THR A 209 -10.21 6.44 -8.17
C THR A 209 -10.49 6.08 -6.72
N GLY A 210 -9.45 5.94 -5.91
CA GLY A 210 -9.65 5.55 -4.52
C GLY A 210 -8.38 5.56 -3.69
N GLU A 211 -8.60 5.30 -2.41
CA GLU A 211 -7.58 5.22 -1.38
C GLU A 211 -7.80 3.99 -0.52
N TRP A 212 -6.73 3.26 -0.22
CA TRP A 212 -6.73 2.05 0.60
C TRP A 212 -5.59 2.10 1.60
N PHE A 213 -5.78 1.40 2.72
CA PHE A 213 -4.76 1.24 3.74
C PHE A 213 -4.44 -0.23 3.90
N ASP A 214 -3.16 -0.57 3.82
CA ASP A 214 -2.69 -1.94 3.96
C ASP A 214 -1.74 -2.01 5.15
N LEU A 215 -2.12 -2.77 6.18
CA LEU A 215 -1.38 -2.95 7.42
C LEU A 215 -0.17 -3.89 7.28
N ASN A 216 -0.17 -4.71 6.24
CA ASN A 216 0.78 -5.81 5.98
C ASN A 216 1.18 -5.82 4.50
N TYR A 217 1.49 -4.64 3.98
CA TYR A 217 2.20 -4.48 2.73
C TYR A 217 3.66 -4.95 2.93
N PRO A 218 4.36 -5.38 1.88
CA PRO A 218 5.80 -5.60 1.97
C PRO A 218 6.55 -4.42 2.59
N LEU A 219 7.65 -4.67 3.29
CA LEU A 219 8.54 -3.65 3.83
C LEU A 219 9.26 -2.92 2.69
N PRO A 220 9.70 -1.66 2.89
CA PRO A 220 10.53 -0.96 1.91
C PRO A 220 11.75 -1.77 1.46
N GLU A 221 12.44 -2.41 2.41
CA GLU A 221 13.63 -3.24 2.14
C GLU A 221 13.35 -4.54 1.38
N GLU A 222 12.09 -4.99 1.35
CA GLU A 222 11.69 -6.16 0.56
C GLU A 222 11.49 -5.79 -0.92
N ASN A 223 11.24 -4.51 -1.26
CA ASN A 223 11.00 -4.09 -2.64
C ASN A 223 12.23 -4.36 -3.51
N THR A 224 11.96 -4.85 -4.71
CA THR A 224 12.99 -5.06 -5.73
C THR A 224 12.56 -4.40 -7.03
N PRO A 225 13.52 -4.06 -7.93
CA PRO A 225 13.18 -3.62 -9.28
C PRO A 225 12.42 -4.68 -10.11
N GLU A 226 12.29 -5.91 -9.61
CA GLU A 226 11.58 -7.00 -10.27
C GLU A 226 10.09 -7.05 -9.90
N TRP A 227 9.65 -6.26 -8.91
CA TRP A 227 8.26 -6.27 -8.48
C TRP A 227 7.36 -5.43 -9.37
N ASN A 228 6.20 -6.01 -9.66
CA ASN A 228 5.16 -5.38 -10.46
C ASN A 228 3.79 -5.60 -9.85
N ILE A 229 2.87 -4.70 -10.14
CA ILE A 229 1.44 -4.90 -9.90
C ILE A 229 0.81 -5.37 -11.20
N ILE A 230 0.05 -6.46 -11.13
CA ILE A 230 -0.72 -7.00 -12.26
C ILE A 230 -2.20 -6.73 -12.02
N LEU A 231 -2.88 -6.22 -13.04
CA LEU A 231 -4.33 -6.09 -13.12
C LEU A 231 -4.92 -7.31 -13.83
N HIS A 232 -5.85 -7.96 -13.17
CA HIS A 232 -6.60 -9.10 -13.69
C HIS A 232 -8.02 -8.67 -13.99
N ALA A 233 -8.44 -8.75 -15.25
CA ALA A 233 -9.84 -8.54 -15.60
C ALA A 233 -10.70 -9.65 -14.98
N VAL A 234 -11.80 -9.34 -14.31
CA VAL A 234 -12.72 -10.36 -13.80
C VAL A 234 -13.90 -10.52 -14.75
N CYS A 235 -14.10 -11.75 -15.19
CA CYS A 235 -15.14 -12.13 -16.15
C CYS A 235 -15.68 -13.51 -15.75
N GLY A 236 -16.70 -13.48 -14.89
CA GLY A 236 -17.24 -14.66 -14.24
C GLY A 236 -16.19 -15.34 -13.35
N LYS A 237 -15.67 -16.49 -13.79
CA LYS A 237 -14.62 -17.24 -13.06
C LYS A 237 -13.23 -17.06 -13.64
N ALA A 238 -13.12 -16.46 -14.83
CA ALA A 238 -11.85 -16.19 -15.46
C ALA A 238 -11.28 -14.89 -14.90
N THR A 239 -9.96 -14.87 -14.67
CA THR A 239 -9.24 -13.70 -14.17
C THR A 239 -7.94 -13.47 -14.94
N PRO A 240 -7.98 -13.30 -16.28
CA PRO A 240 -6.80 -13.14 -17.10
C PRO A 240 -5.99 -11.90 -16.70
N ARG A 241 -4.66 -12.02 -16.78
CA ARG A 241 -3.71 -10.92 -16.53
C ARG A 241 -3.67 -10.03 -17.77
N ILE A 242 -4.21 -8.82 -17.70
CA ILE A 242 -4.34 -7.96 -18.89
C ILE A 242 -3.29 -6.86 -18.94
N ALA A 243 -2.86 -6.34 -17.80
CA ALA A 243 -1.93 -5.23 -17.69
C ALA A 243 -1.04 -5.39 -16.46
N CYS A 244 0.20 -4.94 -16.53
CA CYS A 244 1.14 -5.00 -15.43
C CYS A 244 2.10 -3.82 -15.49
N ALA A 245 2.55 -3.35 -14.33
CA ALA A 245 3.47 -2.21 -14.22
C ALA A 245 4.51 -2.45 -13.12
N VAL A 246 5.75 -2.03 -13.35
CA VAL A 246 6.84 -2.11 -12.35
C VAL A 246 6.79 -0.94 -11.37
N GLY A 247 7.13 -1.19 -10.11
CA GLY A 247 7.20 -0.14 -9.10
C GLY A 247 8.48 0.68 -9.24
N LYS A 248 8.36 1.99 -9.44
CA LYS A 248 9.49 2.93 -9.38
C LYS A 248 9.45 3.70 -8.08
N GLN A 249 10.60 3.76 -7.39
CA GLN A 249 10.72 4.60 -6.20
C GLN A 249 10.51 6.07 -6.58
N THR A 250 9.71 6.77 -5.78
CA THR A 250 9.45 8.20 -5.94
C THR A 250 9.85 8.94 -4.67
N ASN A 251 10.25 10.21 -4.83
CA ASN A 251 10.49 11.09 -3.69
C ASN A 251 9.13 11.62 -3.24
N SER A 252 8.67 11.22 -2.05
CA SER A 252 7.41 11.73 -1.52
C SER A 252 7.54 13.17 -1.03
N ASP A 253 7.14 14.14 -1.84
CA ASP A 253 6.87 15.50 -1.35
C ASP A 253 5.46 15.54 -0.74
N TRP A 254 5.28 14.84 0.39
CA TRP A 254 4.03 14.96 1.15
C TRP A 254 4.02 16.28 1.91
N SER A 255 3.86 17.39 1.18
CA SER A 255 3.37 18.62 1.80
C SER A 255 1.89 18.40 2.11
N SER A 256 1.54 18.47 3.39
CA SER A 256 0.15 18.58 3.81
C SER A 256 -0.51 19.67 2.97
N SER A 257 -1.46 19.31 2.13
CA SER A 257 -2.27 20.30 1.43
C SER A 257 -3.05 21.08 2.48
N SER A 258 -2.47 22.21 2.90
CA SER A 258 -3.18 23.22 3.66
C SER A 258 -4.34 23.66 2.79
N VAL A 259 -5.55 23.43 3.30
CA VAL A 259 -6.80 24.04 2.85
C VAL A 259 -6.50 25.49 2.46
N SER A 260 -6.53 25.79 1.17
CA SER A 260 -6.43 27.15 0.69
C SER A 260 -7.73 27.85 1.05
N ASP A 261 -7.69 28.57 2.17
CA ASP A 261 -8.66 29.61 2.51
C ASP A 261 -8.65 30.65 1.39
N SER A 262 -9.52 30.47 0.40
CA SER A 262 -9.85 31.52 -0.55
C SER A 262 -10.83 32.50 0.12
N ALA A 263 -10.34 33.23 1.12
CA ALA A 263 -11.02 34.42 1.63
C ALA A 263 -10.68 35.58 0.69
N SER A 264 -11.55 35.80 -0.29
CA SER A 264 -11.54 36.95 -1.18
C SER A 264 -11.69 38.25 -0.36
N TYR A 265 -10.62 39.03 -0.25
CA TYR A 265 -10.70 40.41 0.24
C TYR A 265 -10.89 41.37 -0.95
N TYR A 266 -12.14 41.74 -1.24
CA TYR A 266 -12.44 42.96 -1.98
C TYR A 266 -12.34 44.15 -1.01
N ARG A 267 -11.48 45.13 -1.30
CA ARG A 267 -11.60 46.50 -0.77
C ARG A 267 -11.88 47.45 -1.94
N HIS A 268 -12.97 48.20 -1.78
CA HIS A 268 -13.18 49.51 -2.39
C HIS A 268 -12.33 50.57 -1.67
#